data_AF-H0PRK6-F1
#
_entry.id   AF-H0PRK6-F1
#
_cell.length_a   1.000
_cell.length_b   1.000
_cell.length_c   1.000
_cell.angle_alpha   90.00
_cell.angle_beta   90.00
_cell.angle_gamma   90.00
#
_symmetry.space_group_name_H-M   'P 1'
#
loop_
_entity.id
_entity.type
_entity.pdbx_description
1 polymer ?
#
loop_
_entity_poly.entity_id
_entity_poly.type
_entity_poly.pdbx_seq_one_letter_code
_entity_poly.pdbx_strand_id
1 'polypeptide(L)'
;MKTSQIVTPAALLTALLISGHAAAAPVTVTLTDGSWDLGSGWGAACASAACDGSHTQLNVDWTVDSALAGTSFLLNHVGDTQTLRFGSSLFAEEDGSIANSEIDNLGLAAFLHFSSPTLGLTNNTAIVSATVGLLKDTGPLNRDLEVSFNSVLLNFASGGEIGIDFSPITWNCQGTAHCTYNKPVNQWIDATFTLLHDALPVSTPIETPAQVPTSVPEPSSIALLAAGFVGLGLSRRKMLVTVPRFA
;
A
#
# COMPACT_ATOMS: atom_id res chain seq x y z
N MET A 1 20.28 23.40 -75.93
CA MET A 1 21.04 23.08 -74.70
C MET A 1 20.60 24.01 -73.58
N LYS A 2 19.94 23.50 -72.55
CA LYS A 2 20.03 23.96 -71.16
C LYS A 2 19.26 22.99 -70.26
N THR A 3 19.81 22.84 -69.06
CA THR A 3 19.95 21.60 -68.31
C THR A 3 18.92 21.52 -67.19
N SER A 4 18.43 20.30 -66.96
CA SER A 4 17.57 19.88 -65.84
C SER A 4 18.20 20.16 -64.47
N GLN A 5 17.38 20.45 -63.46
CA GLN A 5 17.69 20.16 -62.07
C GLN A 5 16.49 19.48 -61.40
N ILE A 6 16.73 18.25 -60.97
CA ILE A 6 15.84 17.39 -60.18
C ILE A 6 16.15 17.68 -58.71
N VAL A 7 15.13 18.00 -57.92
CA VAL A 7 15.23 18.18 -56.46
C VAL A 7 14.72 16.91 -55.80
N THR A 8 15.57 16.27 -55.00
CA THR A 8 15.28 15.08 -54.20
C THR A 8 14.91 15.49 -52.76
N PRO A 9 13.84 14.95 -52.14
CA PRO A 9 13.52 15.23 -50.75
C PRO A 9 14.30 14.29 -49.80
N ALA A 10 14.88 14.84 -48.75
CA ALA A 10 15.48 14.09 -47.65
C ALA A 10 14.39 13.74 -46.62
N ALA A 11 14.17 12.44 -46.38
CA ALA A 11 13.31 11.96 -45.31
C ALA A 11 14.13 11.83 -44.01
N LEU A 12 13.79 12.62 -42.98
CA LEU A 12 14.25 12.39 -41.61
C LEU A 12 13.41 11.27 -40.99
N LEU A 13 14.06 10.20 -40.54
CA LEU A 13 13.44 9.12 -39.77
C LEU A 13 13.63 9.42 -38.28
N THR A 14 12.58 9.85 -37.59
CA THR A 14 12.59 10.09 -36.14
C THR A 14 12.34 8.76 -35.43
N ALA A 15 13.36 8.18 -34.80
CA ALA A 15 13.21 6.99 -33.96
C ALA A 15 12.51 7.38 -32.64
N LEU A 16 11.23 7.04 -32.50
CA LEU A 16 10.52 7.08 -31.22
C LEU A 16 11.03 5.93 -30.33
N LEU A 17 11.80 6.26 -29.31
CA LEU A 17 12.09 5.37 -28.19
C LEU A 17 10.83 5.29 -27.32
N ILE A 18 10.03 4.25 -27.51
CA ILE A 18 8.91 3.93 -26.61
C ILE A 18 9.54 3.30 -25.37
N SER A 19 9.81 4.11 -24.34
CA SER A 19 10.12 3.60 -23.01
C SER A 19 8.88 2.86 -22.49
N GLY A 20 8.88 1.53 -22.62
CA GLY A 20 7.90 0.68 -21.96
C GLY A 20 8.02 0.88 -20.46
N HIS A 21 7.06 1.57 -19.86
CA HIS A 21 6.94 1.65 -18.41
C HIS A 21 6.51 0.25 -17.96
N ALA A 22 7.37 -0.46 -17.24
CA ALA A 22 6.98 -1.68 -16.58
C ALA A 22 5.90 -1.30 -15.54
N ALA A 23 4.66 -1.70 -15.79
CA ALA A 23 3.60 -1.55 -14.80
C ALA A 23 3.95 -2.45 -13.60
N ALA A 24 3.82 -1.91 -12.39
CA ALA A 24 3.97 -2.70 -11.17
C ALA A 24 2.95 -3.85 -11.19
N ALA A 25 3.35 -5.03 -10.70
CA ALA A 25 2.44 -6.16 -10.58
C ALA A 25 1.46 -5.89 -9.42
N PRO A 26 0.18 -6.27 -9.54
CA PRO A 26 -0.79 -6.13 -8.45
C PRO A 26 -0.31 -6.77 -7.16
N VAL A 27 -0.60 -6.12 -6.02
CA VAL A 27 -0.28 -6.61 -4.69
C VAL A 27 -1.47 -7.39 -4.14
N THR A 28 -1.28 -8.69 -3.94
CA THR A 28 -2.27 -9.54 -3.25
C THR A 28 -2.10 -9.44 -1.75
N VAL A 29 -3.16 -9.04 -1.06
CA VAL A 29 -3.25 -9.08 0.40
C VAL A 29 -4.16 -10.22 0.80
N THR A 30 -3.69 -11.09 1.70
CA THR A 30 -4.46 -12.21 2.24
C THR A 30 -4.33 -12.24 3.75
N LEU A 31 -5.48 -12.20 4.43
CA LEU A 31 -5.58 -12.26 5.89
C LEU A 31 -5.79 -13.70 6.33
N THR A 32 -5.08 -14.13 7.38
CA THR A 32 -5.30 -15.46 7.99
C THR A 32 -6.32 -15.39 9.11
N ASP A 33 -6.24 -14.36 9.95
CA ASP A 33 -7.05 -14.16 11.14
C ASP A 33 -6.77 -12.77 11.74
N GLY A 34 -7.47 -12.46 12.83
CA GLY A 34 -7.24 -11.28 13.65
C GLY A 34 -7.48 -11.60 15.12
N SER A 35 -6.94 -10.79 16.02
CA SER A 35 -7.11 -10.95 17.46
C SER A 35 -7.03 -9.62 18.20
N TRP A 36 -7.45 -9.64 19.47
CA TRP A 36 -7.36 -8.52 20.41
C TRP A 36 -6.39 -8.87 21.54
N ASP A 37 -5.53 -7.94 21.92
CA ASP A 37 -4.81 -7.95 23.21
C ASP A 37 -5.40 -6.84 24.08
N LEU A 38 -5.94 -7.24 25.22
CA LEU A 38 -6.71 -6.39 26.11
C LEU A 38 -5.94 -6.24 27.43
N GLY A 39 -5.80 -5.00 27.89
CA GLY A 39 -5.33 -4.70 29.24
C GLY A 39 -6.30 -5.20 30.32
N SER A 40 -5.82 -5.27 31.56
CA SER A 40 -6.60 -5.83 32.67
C SER A 40 -7.81 -4.97 33.09
N GLY A 41 -7.90 -3.73 32.60
CA GLY A 41 -9.03 -2.84 32.85
C GLY A 41 -10.29 -3.21 32.08
N TRP A 42 -10.22 -4.13 31.11
CA TRP A 42 -11.39 -4.56 30.35
C TRP A 42 -12.10 -5.73 31.04
N GLY A 43 -13.42 -5.65 31.11
CA GLY A 43 -14.33 -6.71 31.54
C GLY A 43 -15.27 -7.12 30.40
N ALA A 44 -15.89 -8.29 30.53
CA ALA A 44 -16.94 -8.69 29.59
C ALA A 44 -18.15 -7.75 29.69
N ALA A 45 -18.87 -7.57 28.59
CA ALA A 45 -20.10 -6.76 28.58
C ALA A 45 -21.14 -7.33 29.57
N CYS A 46 -21.78 -6.46 30.31
CA CYS A 46 -22.74 -6.85 31.32
C CYS A 46 -24.02 -7.46 30.74
N ALA A 47 -24.42 -8.60 31.31
CA ALA A 47 -25.71 -9.24 31.05
C ALA A 47 -26.76 -8.97 32.14
N SER A 48 -26.38 -8.31 33.24
CA SER A 48 -27.27 -7.99 34.36
C SER A 48 -26.74 -6.79 35.16
N ALA A 49 -27.57 -6.20 36.04
CA ALA A 49 -27.19 -5.09 36.91
C ALA A 49 -26.18 -5.44 38.02
N ALA A 50 -25.63 -6.66 38.05
CA ALA A 50 -24.72 -7.13 39.09
C ALA A 50 -23.47 -7.85 38.51
N CYS A 51 -23.19 -7.66 37.22
CA CYS A 51 -22.04 -8.25 36.51
C CYS A 51 -20.69 -7.79 37.07
N ASP A 52 -20.51 -6.50 37.36
CA ASP A 52 -19.34 -5.93 38.02
C ASP A 52 -19.76 -5.08 39.23
N GLY A 53 -20.11 -5.73 40.33
CA GLY A 53 -20.39 -5.01 41.59
C GLY A 53 -19.14 -4.34 42.21
N SER A 54 -17.96 -4.51 41.63
CA SER A 54 -16.71 -3.91 42.11
C SER A 54 -16.37 -2.59 41.42
N HIS A 55 -16.97 -2.31 40.25
CA HIS A 55 -16.71 -1.12 39.44
C HIS A 55 -15.20 -0.93 39.17
N THR A 56 -14.54 -2.01 38.75
CA THR A 56 -13.08 -2.00 38.52
C THR A 56 -12.70 -2.27 37.07
N GLN A 57 -13.63 -2.74 36.25
CA GLN A 57 -13.40 -3.02 34.85
C GLN A 57 -14.43 -2.31 33.99
N LEU A 58 -14.02 -1.84 32.82
CA LEU A 58 -14.93 -1.32 31.82
C LEU A 58 -15.51 -2.49 31.01
N ASN A 59 -16.83 -2.63 31.00
CA ASN A 59 -17.53 -3.82 30.53
C ASN A 59 -17.81 -3.78 29.02
N VAL A 60 -16.82 -4.20 28.21
CA VAL A 60 -16.89 -4.22 26.74
C VAL A 60 -16.47 -5.58 26.19
N ASP A 61 -17.35 -6.22 25.43
CA ASP A 61 -16.98 -7.41 24.66
C ASP A 61 -16.35 -6.98 23.34
N TRP A 62 -15.13 -7.45 23.08
CA TRP A 62 -14.41 -7.26 21.83
C TRP A 62 -14.47 -8.52 20.99
N THR A 63 -14.95 -8.40 19.76
CA THR A 63 -15.08 -9.54 18.84
C THR A 63 -14.35 -9.26 17.53
N VAL A 64 -13.78 -10.31 16.95
CA VAL A 64 -13.21 -10.27 15.60
C VAL A 64 -14.26 -10.81 14.64
N ASP A 65 -14.38 -10.18 13.47
CA ASP A 65 -15.31 -10.63 12.44
C ASP A 65 -14.84 -11.98 11.88
N SER A 66 -15.72 -12.98 11.94
CA SER A 66 -15.44 -14.33 11.42
C SER A 66 -15.14 -14.36 9.92
N ALA A 67 -15.59 -13.36 9.15
CA ALA A 67 -15.32 -13.24 7.72
C ALA A 67 -13.89 -12.73 7.42
N LEU A 68 -13.14 -12.26 8.41
CA LEU A 68 -11.79 -11.76 8.22
C LEU A 68 -10.83 -12.86 7.74
N ALA A 69 -10.96 -14.06 8.34
CA ALA A 69 -10.08 -15.18 8.06
C ALA A 69 -10.24 -15.70 6.61
N GLY A 70 -9.14 -15.74 5.87
CA GLY A 70 -9.10 -16.19 4.46
C GLY A 70 -9.52 -15.13 3.45
N THR A 71 -9.89 -13.92 3.88
CA THR A 71 -10.21 -12.83 2.95
C THR A 71 -8.97 -12.42 2.16
N SER A 72 -9.15 -12.26 0.84
CA SER A 72 -8.10 -11.82 -0.07
C SER A 72 -8.60 -10.72 -1.00
N PHE A 73 -7.74 -9.76 -1.31
CA PHE A 73 -8.01 -8.66 -2.22
C PHE A 73 -6.74 -8.19 -2.93
N LEU A 74 -6.92 -7.37 -3.97
CA LEU A 74 -5.85 -6.83 -4.80
C LEU A 74 -5.79 -5.31 -4.66
N LEU A 75 -4.58 -4.79 -4.51
CA LEU A 75 -4.26 -3.37 -4.67
C LEU A 75 -3.39 -3.27 -5.93
N ASN A 76 -3.91 -2.66 -6.99
CA ASN A 76 -3.29 -2.66 -8.32
C ASN A 76 -2.36 -1.47 -8.53
N HIS A 77 -2.63 -0.35 -7.86
CA HIS A 77 -1.87 0.88 -7.98
C HIS A 77 -1.68 1.55 -6.62
N VAL A 78 -0.61 2.32 -6.48
CA VAL A 78 -0.44 3.24 -5.34
C VAL A 78 -1.65 4.18 -5.23
N GLY A 79 -2.19 4.26 -4.02
CA GLY A 79 -3.42 4.98 -3.70
C GLY A 79 -4.68 4.11 -3.74
N ASP A 80 -4.61 2.87 -4.24
CA ASP A 80 -5.73 1.93 -4.13
C ASP A 80 -6.02 1.64 -2.66
N THR A 81 -7.32 1.60 -2.33
CA THR A 81 -7.79 1.32 -0.98
C THR A 81 -8.77 0.15 -0.96
N GLN A 82 -8.69 -0.69 0.07
CA GLN A 82 -9.69 -1.68 0.40
C GLN A 82 -10.11 -1.53 1.86
N THR A 83 -11.41 -1.55 2.14
CA THR A 83 -11.93 -1.58 3.51
C THR A 83 -12.61 -2.90 3.79
N LEU A 84 -12.34 -3.47 4.96
CA LEU A 84 -12.94 -4.69 5.47
C LEU A 84 -13.42 -4.46 6.90
N ARG A 85 -14.39 -5.24 7.35
CA ARG A 85 -14.75 -5.27 8.76
C ARG A 85 -13.71 -6.06 9.54
N PHE A 86 -13.09 -5.44 10.54
CA PHE A 86 -12.19 -6.15 11.45
C PHE A 86 -12.97 -6.87 12.54
N GLY A 87 -13.96 -6.20 13.12
CA GLY A 87 -14.66 -6.72 14.29
C GLY A 87 -15.71 -5.75 14.82
N SER A 88 -16.11 -5.99 16.07
CA SER A 88 -17.04 -5.12 16.78
C SER A 88 -16.74 -5.06 18.26
N SER A 89 -17.34 -4.09 18.91
CA SER A 89 -17.25 -3.90 20.35
C SER A 89 -18.65 -3.64 20.91
N LEU A 90 -19.05 -4.44 21.90
CA LEU A 90 -20.36 -4.34 22.55
C LEU A 90 -20.15 -3.76 23.95
N PHE A 91 -20.61 -2.53 24.17
CA PHE A 91 -20.49 -1.87 25.46
C PHE A 91 -21.77 -2.02 26.27
N ALA A 92 -21.64 -2.53 27.49
CA ALA A 92 -22.75 -2.65 28.42
C ALA A 92 -22.25 -2.67 29.87
N GLU A 93 -22.58 -1.63 30.63
CA GLU A 93 -22.28 -1.45 32.06
C GLU A 93 -23.45 -1.91 32.94
N GLU A 94 -23.20 -2.19 34.22
CA GLU A 94 -24.26 -2.50 35.19
C GLU A 94 -25.17 -1.32 35.48
N ASP A 95 -24.60 -0.11 35.59
CA ASP A 95 -25.29 1.08 36.09
C ASP A 95 -25.32 2.26 35.10
N GLY A 96 -24.60 2.13 33.98
CA GLY A 96 -24.54 3.14 32.92
C GLY A 96 -23.64 4.33 33.27
N SER A 97 -22.89 4.23 34.36
CA SER A 97 -21.83 5.15 34.73
C SER A 97 -20.47 4.56 34.37
N ILE A 98 -19.46 5.43 34.31
CA ILE A 98 -18.06 5.00 34.22
C ILE A 98 -17.34 5.63 35.41
N ALA A 99 -16.97 4.81 36.38
CA ALA A 99 -16.18 5.16 37.54
C ALA A 99 -14.73 5.51 37.14
N ASN A 100 -14.06 6.29 37.99
CA ASN A 100 -12.66 6.63 37.75
C ASN A 100 -11.72 5.40 37.86
N SER A 101 -12.15 4.34 38.56
CA SER A 101 -11.40 3.09 38.69
C SER A 101 -11.46 2.21 37.43
N GLU A 102 -12.49 2.38 36.60
CA GLU A 102 -12.71 1.55 35.40
C GLU A 102 -11.90 2.05 34.20
N ILE A 103 -11.31 3.24 34.29
CA ILE A 103 -10.46 3.81 33.24
C ILE A 103 -8.97 3.45 33.39
N ASP A 104 -8.61 2.66 34.39
CA ASP A 104 -7.25 2.22 34.63
C ASP A 104 -6.90 0.99 33.77
N ASN A 105 -5.68 0.94 33.24
CA ASN A 105 -5.16 -0.21 32.47
C ASN A 105 -5.98 -0.63 31.24
N LEU A 106 -6.65 0.33 30.58
CA LEU A 106 -7.40 0.13 29.33
C LEU A 106 -6.49 0.02 28.08
N GLY A 107 -5.40 -0.73 28.18
CA GLY A 107 -4.57 -1.05 27.02
C GLY A 107 -5.38 -1.82 25.98
N LEU A 108 -5.28 -1.44 24.71
CA LEU A 108 -5.99 -2.11 23.62
C LEU A 108 -5.08 -2.17 22.40
N ALA A 109 -4.89 -3.37 21.87
CA ALA A 109 -4.22 -3.58 20.60
C ALA A 109 -5.01 -4.56 19.72
N ALA A 110 -5.17 -4.21 18.44
CA ALA A 110 -5.67 -5.11 17.42
C ALA A 110 -4.50 -5.75 16.66
N PHE A 111 -4.61 -7.03 16.34
CA PHE A 111 -3.63 -7.77 15.56
C PHE A 111 -4.28 -8.25 14.27
N LEU A 112 -3.67 -7.91 13.14
CA LEU A 112 -4.00 -8.47 11.83
C LEU A 112 -2.90 -9.43 11.39
N HIS A 113 -3.26 -10.66 11.05
CA HIS A 113 -2.31 -11.66 10.59
C HIS A 113 -2.43 -11.88 9.08
N PHE A 114 -1.29 -11.94 8.40
CA PHE A 114 -1.22 -12.01 6.94
C PHE A 114 -0.54 -13.31 6.46
N SER A 115 -1.02 -13.87 5.36
CA SER A 115 -0.25 -14.84 4.55
C SER A 115 0.33 -14.21 3.28
N SER A 116 -0.18 -13.05 2.87
CA SER A 116 0.31 -12.27 1.74
C SER A 116 0.05 -10.76 1.98
N PRO A 117 0.92 -9.85 1.52
CA PRO A 117 2.19 -10.10 0.83
C PRO A 117 3.22 -10.79 1.74
N THR A 118 4.05 -11.67 1.19
CA THR A 118 5.09 -12.34 1.97
C THR A 118 6.13 -11.32 2.41
N LEU A 119 6.16 -11.05 3.71
CA LEU A 119 7.14 -10.17 4.31
C LEU A 119 8.50 -10.85 4.28
N GLY A 120 9.50 -10.16 3.73
CA GLY A 120 10.86 -10.69 3.65
C GLY A 120 11.48 -11.04 5.01
N LEU A 121 10.91 -10.59 6.14
CA LEU A 121 11.43 -10.81 7.49
C LEU A 121 10.31 -10.92 8.56
N THR A 122 9.96 -12.17 8.89
CA THR A 122 9.50 -12.71 10.19
C THR A 122 8.29 -12.20 10.98
N ASN A 123 7.63 -11.07 10.70
CA ASN A 123 6.43 -10.66 11.46
C ASN A 123 5.25 -10.30 10.55
N ASN A 124 4.41 -11.29 10.23
CA ASN A 124 3.15 -11.11 9.48
C ASN A 124 2.03 -10.52 10.35
N THR A 125 2.34 -9.58 11.24
CA THR A 125 1.38 -9.06 12.21
C THR A 125 1.47 -7.55 12.31
N ALA A 126 0.38 -6.87 11.96
CA ALA A 126 0.23 -5.44 12.23
C ALA A 126 -0.40 -5.27 13.62
N ILE A 127 0.24 -4.50 14.49
CA ILE A 127 -0.24 -4.21 15.85
C ILE A 127 -0.76 -2.78 15.88
N VAL A 128 -2.06 -2.62 16.05
CA VAL A 128 -2.74 -1.33 16.06
C VAL A 128 -3.09 -0.98 17.51
N SER A 129 -2.33 -0.09 18.15
CA SER A 129 -2.64 0.37 19.51
C SER A 129 -3.69 1.47 19.51
N ALA A 130 -4.56 1.47 20.51
CA ALA A 130 -5.55 2.52 20.70
C ALA A 130 -5.28 3.41 21.92
N THR A 131 -5.73 4.66 21.84
CA THR A 131 -5.88 5.53 23.00
C THR A 131 -7.34 5.54 23.41
N VAL A 132 -7.58 5.29 24.69
CA VAL A 132 -8.92 5.36 25.28
C VAL A 132 -9.07 6.68 26.03
N GLY A 133 -10.11 7.43 25.72
CA GLY A 133 -10.34 8.74 26.30
C GLY A 133 -11.81 9.00 26.60
N LEU A 134 -12.05 9.75 27.67
CA LEU A 134 -13.38 10.27 27.95
C LEU A 134 -13.68 11.41 26.97
N LEU A 135 -14.78 11.30 26.24
CA LEU A 135 -15.32 12.41 25.50
C LEU A 135 -15.83 13.43 26.51
N LYS A 136 -15.33 14.66 26.39
CA LYS A 136 -15.61 15.76 27.31
C LYS A 136 -16.99 16.34 27.00
N ASP A 137 -18.06 15.59 27.29
CA ASP A 137 -19.39 16.18 27.40
C ASP A 137 -19.79 16.34 28.88
N THR A 138 -20.27 17.53 29.20
CA THR A 138 -20.53 18.03 30.55
C THR A 138 -21.96 17.74 31.02
N GLY A 139 -22.49 16.57 30.63
CA GLY A 139 -23.81 16.09 31.04
C GLY A 139 -23.77 15.41 32.41
N PRO A 140 -24.79 15.57 33.27
CA PRO A 140 -24.69 15.22 34.69
C PRO A 140 -24.71 13.74 35.05
N LEU A 141 -24.69 12.77 34.11
CA LEU A 141 -24.86 11.36 34.48
C LEU A 141 -24.01 10.31 33.74
N ASN A 142 -23.53 10.54 32.52
CA ASN A 142 -22.84 9.48 31.77
C ASN A 142 -21.59 10.04 31.10
N ARG A 143 -20.50 9.28 31.13
CA ARG A 143 -19.27 9.62 30.43
C ARG A 143 -19.27 8.92 29.07
N ASP A 144 -19.11 9.70 28.02
CA ASP A 144 -18.93 9.17 26.67
C ASP A 144 -17.48 8.68 26.53
N LEU A 145 -17.26 7.60 25.79
CA LEU A 145 -15.95 6.97 25.63
C LEU A 145 -15.56 6.90 24.16
N GLU A 146 -14.32 7.26 23.86
CA GLU A 146 -13.72 7.13 22.54
C GLU A 146 -12.51 6.19 22.59
N VAL A 147 -12.39 5.38 21.55
CA VAL A 147 -11.20 4.57 21.26
C VAL A 147 -10.70 4.95 19.87
N SER A 148 -9.52 5.56 19.81
CA SER A 148 -8.88 5.97 18.57
C SER A 148 -7.63 5.13 18.33
N PHE A 149 -7.48 4.62 17.12
CA PHE A 149 -6.38 3.73 16.73
C PHE A 149 -5.26 4.50 16.00
N ASN A 150 -4.01 4.11 16.24
CA ASN A 150 -2.88 4.62 15.47
C ASN A 150 -2.73 3.88 14.15
N SER A 151 -2.46 4.59 13.05
CA SER A 151 -2.12 4.00 11.76
C SER A 151 -0.85 3.16 11.83
N VAL A 152 -0.80 2.07 11.07
CA VAL A 152 0.35 1.16 11.00
C VAL A 152 0.84 1.02 9.56
N LEU A 153 2.15 0.89 9.38
CA LEU A 153 2.79 0.66 8.09
C LEU A 153 3.28 -0.78 7.99
N LEU A 154 2.81 -1.49 6.96
CA LEU A 154 3.22 -2.85 6.63
C LEU A 154 4.15 -2.82 5.41
N ASN A 155 5.44 -2.99 5.66
CA ASN A 155 6.48 -3.01 4.63
C ASN A 155 6.59 -4.39 4.00
N PHE A 156 6.56 -4.52 2.67
CA PHE A 156 6.68 -5.79 1.97
C PHE A 156 7.65 -5.72 0.79
N ALA A 157 8.19 -6.89 0.41
CA ALA A 157 9.20 -7.01 -0.66
C ALA A 157 10.32 -5.95 -0.54
N SER A 158 10.87 -5.49 -1.67
CA SER A 158 11.87 -4.42 -1.68
C SER A 158 11.20 -3.06 -1.89
N GLY A 159 10.82 -2.40 -0.79
CA GLY A 159 10.32 -1.02 -0.79
C GLY A 159 8.81 -0.85 -0.97
N GLY A 160 8.04 -1.93 -1.00
CA GLY A 160 6.58 -1.86 -0.99
C GLY A 160 6.05 -1.53 0.41
N GLU A 161 4.97 -0.77 0.49
CA GLU A 161 4.37 -0.37 1.77
C GLU A 161 2.85 -0.28 1.68
N ILE A 162 2.15 -0.88 2.65
CA ILE A 162 0.70 -0.78 2.84
C ILE A 162 0.44 -0.01 4.14
N GLY A 163 -0.34 1.06 4.07
CA GLY A 163 -0.91 1.73 5.23
C GLY A 163 -2.15 0.98 5.73
N ILE A 164 -2.28 0.83 7.04
CA ILE A 164 -3.42 0.17 7.69
C ILE A 164 -3.99 1.12 8.73
N ASP A 165 -5.27 1.45 8.58
CA ASP A 165 -6.00 2.38 9.42
C ASP A 165 -7.27 1.71 9.96
N PHE A 166 -7.53 1.85 11.26
CA PHE A 166 -8.74 1.34 11.89
C PHE A 166 -9.70 2.49 12.15
N SER A 167 -10.99 2.28 11.88
CA SER A 167 -12.02 3.26 12.21
C SER A 167 -12.07 3.48 13.73
N PRO A 168 -12.12 4.73 14.21
CA PRO A 168 -12.36 4.98 15.63
C PRO A 168 -13.75 4.50 16.02
N ILE A 169 -13.95 4.23 17.31
CA ILE A 169 -15.27 3.95 17.86
C ILE A 169 -15.58 4.93 18.99
N THR A 170 -16.85 5.28 19.09
CA THR A 170 -17.36 6.15 20.14
C THR A 170 -18.62 5.56 20.72
N TRP A 171 -18.69 5.46 22.04
CA TRP A 171 -19.93 5.16 22.72
C TRP A 171 -20.50 6.44 23.31
N ASN A 172 -21.64 6.85 22.75
CA ASN A 172 -22.44 7.92 23.31
C ASN A 172 -23.44 7.30 24.30
N CYS A 173 -23.14 7.48 25.57
CA CYS A 173 -23.92 6.95 26.68
C CYS A 173 -24.89 7.99 27.22
N GLN A 174 -25.11 9.12 26.56
CA GLN A 174 -26.00 10.16 27.03
C GLN A 174 -27.47 9.70 27.10
N GLY A 175 -28.14 10.08 28.18
CA GLY A 175 -29.55 9.76 28.43
C GLY A 175 -29.77 8.65 29.45
N THR A 176 -31.01 8.42 29.85
CA THR A 176 -31.32 7.44 30.90
C THR A 176 -31.13 6.01 30.38
N ALA A 177 -30.22 5.25 31.02
CA ALA A 177 -29.92 3.85 30.72
C ALA A 177 -29.48 3.62 29.26
N HIS A 178 -28.47 4.36 28.81
CA HIS A 178 -27.69 4.05 27.61
C HIS A 178 -26.38 3.41 28.04
N CYS A 179 -25.83 2.51 27.22
CA CYS A 179 -24.64 1.72 27.57
C CYS A 179 -24.82 0.88 28.83
N THR A 180 -26.05 0.55 29.21
CA THR A 180 -26.37 -0.37 30.32
C THR A 180 -26.61 -1.78 29.78
N TYR A 181 -26.51 -2.79 30.64
CA TYR A 181 -26.79 -4.20 30.31
C TYR A 181 -28.14 -4.43 29.58
N ASN A 182 -29.16 -3.61 29.86
CA ASN A 182 -30.48 -3.71 29.24
C ASN A 182 -30.61 -2.92 27.92
N LYS A 183 -29.61 -2.09 27.58
CA LYS A 183 -29.49 -1.31 26.34
C LYS A 183 -28.02 -1.24 25.90
N PRO A 184 -27.43 -2.38 25.52
CA PRO A 184 -26.04 -2.44 25.11
C PRO A 184 -25.85 -1.70 23.78
N VAL A 185 -24.66 -1.15 23.56
CA VAL A 185 -24.32 -0.39 22.35
C VAL A 185 -23.21 -1.12 21.60
N ASN A 186 -23.51 -1.59 20.39
CA ASN A 186 -22.53 -2.22 19.52
C ASN A 186 -21.92 -1.19 18.55
N GLN A 187 -20.60 -1.18 18.43
CA GLN A 187 -19.86 -0.40 17.44
C GLN A 187 -19.05 -1.32 16.54
N TRP A 188 -19.08 -1.05 15.23
CA TRP A 188 -18.31 -1.79 14.24
C TRP A 188 -16.95 -1.13 14.03
N ILE A 189 -15.94 -1.96 13.80
CA ILE A 189 -14.57 -1.53 13.57
C ILE A 189 -14.18 -2.02 12.18
N ASP A 190 -13.90 -1.09 11.28
CA ASP A 190 -13.45 -1.37 9.93
C ASP A 190 -11.94 -1.09 9.83
N ALA A 191 -11.22 -1.94 9.08
CA ALA A 191 -9.81 -1.77 8.74
C ALA A 191 -9.70 -1.37 7.26
N THR A 192 -9.02 -0.25 7.00
CA THR A 192 -8.74 0.26 5.67
C THR A 192 -7.27 0.03 5.34
N PHE A 193 -7.02 -0.58 4.19
CA PHE A 193 -5.72 -0.89 3.64
C PHE A 193 -5.48 0.04 2.44
N THR A 194 -4.36 0.74 2.43
CA THR A 194 -3.97 1.64 1.33
C THR A 194 -2.59 1.25 0.81
N LEU A 195 -2.46 1.03 -0.50
CA LEU A 195 -1.14 0.82 -1.09
C LEU A 195 -0.41 2.16 -1.17
N LEU A 196 0.62 2.34 -0.36
CA LEU A 196 1.38 3.60 -0.28
C LEU A 196 2.57 3.60 -1.23
N HIS A 197 3.28 2.47 -1.32
CA HIS A 197 4.42 2.31 -2.22
C HIS A 197 4.38 0.94 -2.90
N ASP A 198 4.67 0.93 -4.19
CA ASP A 198 4.89 -0.30 -4.95
C ASP A 198 6.26 -0.91 -4.64
N ALA A 199 6.32 -2.24 -4.65
CA ALA A 199 7.59 -2.94 -4.58
C ALA A 199 8.46 -2.59 -5.79
N LEU A 200 9.73 -2.29 -5.54
CA LEU A 200 10.69 -2.11 -6.62
C LEU A 200 10.76 -3.39 -7.44
N PRO A 201 10.81 -3.29 -8.79
CA PRO A 201 10.98 -4.45 -9.62
C PRO A 201 12.26 -5.16 -9.17
N VAL A 202 12.11 -6.41 -8.72
CA VAL A 202 13.26 -7.26 -8.43
C VAL A 202 14.00 -7.36 -9.75
N SER A 203 15.17 -6.72 -9.79
CA SER A 203 16.09 -6.92 -10.90
C SER A 203 16.40 -8.41 -10.87
N THR A 204 15.81 -9.17 -11.79
CA THR A 204 16.16 -10.58 -11.94
C THR A 204 17.68 -10.64 -11.97
N PRO A 205 18.32 -11.60 -11.26
CA PRO A 205 19.75 -11.79 -11.40
C PRO A 205 20.01 -11.87 -12.90
N ILE A 206 20.87 -10.97 -13.39
CA ILE A 206 21.41 -11.01 -14.74
C ILE A 206 21.74 -12.47 -14.98
N GLU A 207 21.05 -13.11 -15.94
CA GLU A 207 21.36 -14.45 -16.37
C GLU A 207 22.88 -14.51 -16.47
N THR A 208 23.49 -15.44 -15.71
CA THR A 208 24.90 -15.83 -15.86
C THR A 208 25.24 -15.69 -17.33
N PRO A 209 26.19 -14.82 -17.73
CA PRO A 209 26.29 -14.40 -19.12
C PRO A 209 26.32 -15.66 -19.97
N ALA A 210 25.23 -15.86 -20.73
CA ALA A 210 25.22 -16.85 -21.78
C ALA A 210 26.48 -16.55 -22.57
N GLN A 211 27.40 -17.52 -22.51
CA GLN A 211 28.70 -17.50 -23.16
C GLN A 211 28.51 -16.79 -24.49
N VAL A 212 29.03 -15.56 -24.62
CA VAL A 212 28.83 -14.73 -25.81
C VAL A 212 29.18 -15.62 -27.00
N PRO A 213 28.22 -16.04 -27.86
CA PRO A 213 28.63 -16.51 -29.16
C PRO A 213 29.25 -15.27 -29.77
N THR A 214 30.57 -15.29 -29.98
CA THR A 214 31.27 -14.23 -30.68
C THR A 214 30.53 -14.03 -31.99
N SER A 215 29.69 -13.00 -32.05
CA SER A 215 28.93 -12.66 -33.24
C SER A 215 29.98 -12.19 -34.24
N VAL A 216 30.39 -13.13 -35.08
CA VAL A 216 31.13 -12.85 -36.30
C VAL A 216 30.27 -11.83 -37.06
N PRO A 217 30.80 -10.64 -37.37
CA PRO A 217 30.04 -9.66 -38.15
C PRO A 217 29.60 -10.30 -39.46
N GLU A 218 28.29 -10.34 -39.70
CA GLU A 218 27.77 -10.85 -40.96
C GLU A 218 28.31 -10.00 -42.13
N PRO A 219 28.57 -10.62 -43.30
CA PRO A 219 29.33 -10.03 -44.41
C PRO A 219 28.71 -8.75 -45.00
N SER A 220 27.48 -8.42 -44.66
CA SER A 220 26.78 -7.20 -45.06
C SER A 220 27.38 -5.93 -44.44
N SER A 221 27.91 -5.99 -43.21
CA SER A 221 28.51 -4.83 -42.55
C SER A 221 29.87 -4.43 -43.14
N ILE A 222 30.67 -5.42 -43.60
CA ILE A 222 31.93 -5.16 -44.32
C ILE A 222 31.63 -4.61 -45.72
N ALA A 223 30.59 -5.10 -46.40
CA ALA A 223 30.20 -4.60 -47.71
C ALA A 223 29.77 -3.12 -47.64
N LEU A 224 29.06 -2.71 -46.58
CA LEU A 224 28.60 -1.32 -46.42
C LEU A 224 29.75 -0.37 -46.05
N LEU A 225 30.73 -0.83 -45.25
CA LEU A 225 31.95 -0.07 -44.97
C LEU A 225 32.84 0.08 -46.22
N ALA A 226 32.96 -0.98 -47.03
CA ALA A 226 33.72 -0.95 -48.30
C ALA A 226 33.07 -0.03 -49.34
N ALA A 227 31.74 -0.01 -49.44
CA ALA A 227 31.01 0.90 -50.34
C ALA A 227 31.22 2.38 -49.96
N GLY A 228 31.34 2.70 -48.66
CA GLY A 228 31.60 4.06 -48.18
C GLY A 228 32.96 4.62 -48.63
N PHE A 229 34.01 3.80 -48.67
CA PHE A 229 35.34 4.26 -49.10
C PHE A 229 35.47 4.44 -50.61
N VAL A 230 34.76 3.66 -51.43
CA VAL A 230 34.75 3.83 -52.90
C VAL A 230 34.08 5.15 -53.29
N GLY A 231 33.02 5.57 -52.58
CA GLY A 231 32.35 6.86 -52.81
C GLY A 231 33.23 8.09 -52.52
N LEU A 232 34.12 8.00 -51.52
CA LEU A 232 35.05 9.08 -51.16
C LEU A 232 36.22 9.23 -52.15
N GLY A 233 36.65 8.14 -52.80
CA GLY A 233 37.75 8.16 -53.79
C GLY A 233 37.39 8.84 -55.11
N LEU A 234 36.14 8.72 -55.55
CA LEU A 234 35.68 9.26 -56.85
C LEU A 234 35.36 10.77 -56.82
N SER A 235 35.14 11.37 -55.64
CA SER A 235 34.83 12.80 -55.51
C SER A 235 36.05 13.74 -55.60
N ARG A 236 37.29 13.22 -55.67
CA ARG A 236 38.51 14.05 -55.58
C ARG A 236 39.20 14.44 -56.90
N ARG A 237 38.65 14.12 -58.07
CA ARG A 237 39.31 14.49 -59.35
C ARG A 237 38.43 15.34 -60.26
N LYS A 238 38.27 16.63 -59.95
CA LYS A 238 38.17 17.70 -60.96
C LYS A 238 38.61 19.04 -60.38
N MET A 239 39.92 19.31 -60.41
CA MET A 239 40.42 20.67 -60.57
C MET A 239 41.88 20.60 -61.06
N LEU A 240 42.06 20.59 -62.37
CA LEU A 240 43.30 21.06 -62.98
C LEU A 240 42.91 22.26 -63.83
N VAL A 241 43.26 23.44 -63.33
CA VAL A 241 43.04 24.73 -63.99
C VAL A 241 44.19 24.95 -64.97
N THR A 242 43.87 25.01 -66.26
CA THR A 242 44.82 25.34 -67.32
C THR A 242 45.01 26.86 -67.36
N VAL A 243 46.23 27.33 -67.12
CA VAL A 243 46.60 28.76 -67.22
C VAL A 243 46.99 29.08 -68.68
N PRO A 244 46.37 30.10 -69.33
CA PRO A 244 46.83 30.54 -70.64
C PRO A 244 48.01 31.53 -70.51
N ARG A 245 49.02 31.30 -71.34
CA ARG A 245 50.17 32.17 -71.59
C ARG A 245 49.74 33.17 -72.66
N PHE A 246 49.79 34.47 -72.39
CA PHE A 246 49.74 35.50 -73.42
C PHE A 246 51.09 36.20 -73.52
N ALA A 247 51.52 36.36 -74.77
CA ALA A 247 52.65 37.16 -75.23
C ALA A 247 52.28 38.64 -75.28
#